data_AF-A0A430QX66-F1
#
_entry.id   AF-A0A430QX66-F1
#
_cell.length_a   1.000
_cell.length_b   1.000
_cell.length_c   1.000
_cell.angle_alpha   90.00
_cell.angle_beta   90.00
_cell.angle_gamma   90.00
#
_symmetry.space_group_name_H-M   'P 1'
#
loop_
_entity.id
_entity.type
_entity.pdbx_description
1 polymer ?
#
loop_
_entity_poly.entity_id
_entity_poly.type
_entity_poly.pdbx_seq_one_letter_code
_entity_poly.pdbx_strand_id
1 'polypeptide(L)'
;MRTYAASQLLPHDPTNPTWALMWARRFAGDIPPWRPGSLEDEEWRGWLEATAIRVNSTTYYRPHEAAARAIESDPNRLLSLALSGVAQTYRNPLDAAAAIRRGGRWVDERIAEVVGVLPGELAPRF
;
A
#
# COMPACT_ATOMS: atom_id res chain seq x y z
N MET A 1 8.78 12.49 11.83
CA MET A 1 10.03 12.68 11.06
C MET A 1 10.08 11.58 10.00
N ARG A 2 10.00 11.93 8.71
CA ARG A 2 9.88 10.95 7.60
C ARG A 2 11.24 10.78 6.91
N THR A 3 11.78 9.56 6.90
CA THR A 3 13.12 9.25 6.32
C THR A 3 13.14 7.84 5.75
N TYR A 4 13.50 7.65 4.48
CA TYR A 4 13.88 6.33 3.96
C TYR A 4 14.88 6.40 2.79
N ALA A 5 15.70 5.35 2.69
CA ALA A 5 16.68 5.14 1.62
C ALA A 5 16.17 4.05 0.65
N ALA A 6 16.46 4.19 -0.64
CA ALA A 6 16.00 3.23 -1.66
C ALA A 6 16.48 1.78 -1.41
N SER A 7 17.60 1.60 -0.70
CA SER A 7 18.13 0.30 -0.28
C SER A 7 17.19 -0.46 0.68
N GLN A 8 16.23 0.21 1.31
CA GLN A 8 15.28 -0.40 2.24
C GLN A 8 14.06 -1.03 1.53
N LEU A 9 13.94 -0.89 0.20
CA LEU A 9 12.90 -1.56 -0.59
C LEU A 9 13.17 -3.06 -0.80
N LEU A 10 14.39 -3.50 -0.46
CA LEU A 10 14.85 -4.89 -0.49
C LEU A 10 15.46 -5.23 0.89
N PRO A 11 15.29 -6.46 1.41
CA PRO A 11 14.52 -7.58 0.85
C PRO A 11 13.00 -7.39 0.93
N HIS A 12 12.25 -8.14 0.12
CA HIS A 12 10.78 -8.18 0.16
C HIS A 12 10.30 -9.01 1.36
N ASP A 13 10.05 -8.34 2.50
CA ASP A 13 9.59 -8.97 3.74
C ASP A 13 8.19 -8.45 4.12
N PRO A 14 7.12 -9.20 3.82
CA PRO A 14 5.76 -8.80 4.14
C PRO A 14 5.43 -8.80 5.64
N THR A 15 6.33 -9.26 6.50
CA THR A 15 6.17 -9.21 7.97
C THR A 15 6.79 -7.96 8.60
N ASN A 16 7.58 -7.21 7.82
CA ASN A 16 8.27 -6.02 8.30
C ASN A 16 7.41 -4.76 8.11
N PRO A 17 7.01 -4.06 9.20
CA PRO A 17 6.14 -2.88 9.10
C PRO A 17 6.83 -1.68 8.41
N THR A 18 8.15 -1.55 8.52
CA THR A 18 8.90 -0.49 7.85
C THR A 18 8.92 -0.70 6.34
N TRP A 19 9.14 -1.95 5.90
CA TRP A 19 9.05 -2.33 4.49
C TRP A 19 7.64 -2.05 3.95
N ALA A 20 6.61 -2.43 4.71
CA ALA A 20 5.22 -2.24 4.30
C ALA A 20 4.86 -0.75 4.18
N LEU A 21 5.29 0.08 5.14
CA LEU A 21 5.10 1.53 5.08
C LEU A 21 5.71 2.15 3.83
N MET A 22 6.93 1.76 3.49
CA MET A 22 7.60 2.27 2.30
C MET A 22 6.88 1.87 1.01
N TRP A 23 6.42 0.62 0.92
CA TRP A 23 5.70 0.16 -0.26
C TRP A 23 4.30 0.76 -0.37
N ALA A 24 3.56 0.95 0.73
CA ALA A 24 2.25 1.60 0.71
C ALA A 24 2.36 3.03 0.18
N ARG A 25 3.32 3.79 0.71
CA ARG A 25 3.70 5.12 0.21
C ARG A 25 4.05 5.11 -1.28
N ARG A 26 4.90 4.17 -1.70
CA ARG A 26 5.31 4.04 -3.11
C ARG A 26 4.13 3.72 -4.03
N PHE A 27 3.24 2.80 -3.64
CA PHE A 27 2.04 2.46 -4.41
C PHE A 27 1.08 3.64 -4.52
N ALA A 28 0.96 4.44 -3.46
CA ALA A 28 0.16 5.65 -3.45
C ALA A 28 0.86 6.86 -4.07
N GLY A 29 2.11 6.73 -4.56
CA GLY A 29 2.89 7.88 -5.04
C GLY A 29 3.21 8.94 -3.98
N ASP A 30 2.98 8.63 -2.70
CA ASP A 30 3.31 9.49 -1.56
C ASP A 30 4.79 9.35 -1.23
N ILE A 31 5.64 9.94 -2.07
CA ILE A 31 7.11 9.91 -1.99
C ILE A 31 7.71 11.33 -1.96
N PRO A 32 8.95 11.52 -1.48
CA PRO A 32 9.59 12.84 -1.47
C PRO A 32 9.75 13.45 -2.88
N PRO A 33 9.63 14.78 -3.03
CA PRO A 33 9.22 15.74 -2.01
C PRO A 33 7.73 15.60 -1.64
N TRP A 34 7.43 15.60 -0.33
CA TRP A 34 6.07 15.45 0.18
C TRP A 34 5.17 16.59 -0.31
N ARG A 35 3.94 16.26 -0.69
CA ARG A 35 2.98 17.23 -1.23
C ARG A 35 1.88 17.53 -0.21
N PRO A 36 1.16 18.65 -0.36
CA PRO A 36 -0.08 18.86 0.37
C PRO A 36 -1.02 17.66 0.20
N GLY A 37 -1.50 17.11 1.32
CA GLY A 37 -2.34 15.90 1.34
C GLY A 37 -1.57 14.57 1.46
N SER A 38 -0.24 14.58 1.58
CA SER A 38 0.55 13.39 1.96
C SER A 38 0.18 12.90 3.37
N LEU A 39 -0.08 11.61 3.53
CA LEU A 39 -0.37 10.99 4.84
C LEU A 39 0.85 11.02 5.76
N GLU A 40 0.59 11.15 7.05
CA GLU A 40 1.56 10.88 8.11
C GLU A 40 1.87 9.37 8.22
N ASP A 41 2.99 9.04 8.86
CA ASP A 41 3.38 7.63 9.03
C ASP A 41 2.35 6.88 9.89
N GLU A 42 1.77 7.57 10.87
CA GLU A 42 0.74 7.07 11.77
C GLU A 42 -0.54 6.69 11.02
N GLU A 43 -0.97 7.52 10.07
CA GLU A 43 -2.13 7.23 9.23
C GLU A 43 -1.85 6.04 8.30
N TRP A 44 -0.65 5.97 7.71
CA TRP A 44 -0.24 4.81 6.91
C TRP A 44 -0.19 3.52 7.72
N ARG A 45 0.32 3.56 8.96
CA ARG A 45 0.29 2.41 9.87
C ARG A 45 -1.15 1.96 10.13
N GLY A 46 -2.08 2.89 10.34
CA GLY A 46 -3.50 2.57 10.48
C GLY A 46 -4.07 1.78 9.28
N TRP A 47 -3.78 2.23 8.06
CA TRP A 47 -4.18 1.51 6.84
C TRP A 47 -3.53 0.14 6.68
N LEU A 48 -2.25 0.04 7.04
CA LEU A 48 -1.52 -1.23 7.00
C LEU A 48 -2.09 -2.25 7.96
N GLU A 49 -2.37 -1.86 9.20
CA GLU A 49 -3.00 -2.73 10.19
C GLU A 49 -4.41 -3.15 9.75
N ALA A 50 -5.21 -2.20 9.24
CA ALA A 50 -6.58 -2.48 8.78
C ALA A 50 -6.66 -3.42 7.56
N THR A 51 -5.59 -3.55 6.80
CA THR A 51 -5.53 -4.40 5.59
C THR A 51 -4.61 -5.61 5.74
N ALA A 52 -3.91 -5.73 6.86
CA ALA A 52 -3.06 -6.86 7.15
C ALA A 52 -3.89 -8.14 7.36
N ILE A 53 -3.25 -9.28 7.13
CA ILE A 53 -3.80 -10.59 7.49
C ILE A 53 -2.96 -11.20 8.61
N ARG A 54 -3.58 -12.06 9.41
CA ARG A 54 -2.89 -12.76 10.49
C ARG A 54 -3.01 -14.27 10.31
N VAL A 55 -1.86 -14.94 10.27
CA VAL A 55 -1.74 -16.40 10.11
C VAL A 55 -0.76 -16.91 11.14
N ASN A 56 -1.16 -17.90 11.96
CA ASN A 56 -0.31 -18.50 12.99
C ASN A 56 0.37 -17.46 13.90
N SER A 57 -0.38 -16.45 14.34
CA SER A 57 0.08 -15.31 15.14
C SER A 57 1.01 -14.31 14.43
N THR A 58 1.45 -14.59 13.20
CA THR A 58 2.26 -13.68 12.36
C THR A 58 1.36 -12.75 11.56
N THR A 59 1.67 -11.45 11.57
CA THR A 59 1.00 -10.43 10.76
C THR A 59 1.73 -10.28 9.43
N TYR A 60 0.98 -10.32 8.33
CA TYR A 60 1.47 -10.06 6.98
C TYR A 60 0.78 -8.81 6.45
N TYR A 61 1.58 -7.80 6.16
CA TYR A 61 1.10 -6.52 5.67
C TYR A 61 0.87 -6.55 4.17
N ARG A 62 -0.21 -5.88 3.74
CA ARG A 62 -0.63 -5.79 2.33
C ARG A 62 -0.57 -4.32 1.87
N PRO A 63 0.64 -3.76 1.66
CA PRO A 63 0.82 -2.33 1.37
C PRO A 63 0.05 -1.82 0.14
N HIS A 64 -0.15 -2.66 -0.88
CA HIS A 64 -0.97 -2.31 -2.05
C HIS A 64 -2.45 -2.17 -1.70
N GLU A 65 -2.98 -3.01 -0.81
CA GLU A 65 -4.35 -2.85 -0.31
C GLU A 65 -4.48 -1.61 0.57
N ALA A 66 -3.52 -1.37 1.47
CA ALA A 66 -3.49 -0.16 2.27
C ALA A 66 -3.52 1.10 1.38
N ALA A 67 -2.68 1.15 0.34
CA ALA A 67 -2.65 2.24 -0.62
C ALA A 67 -3.97 2.39 -1.41
N ALA A 68 -4.52 1.27 -1.90
CA ALA A 68 -5.79 1.27 -2.61
C ALA A 68 -6.94 1.77 -1.72
N ARG A 69 -7.02 1.31 -0.47
CA ARG A 69 -8.03 1.72 0.50
C ARG A 69 -7.90 3.20 0.88
N ALA A 70 -6.66 3.69 1.05
CA ALA A 70 -6.43 5.11 1.30
C ALA A 70 -6.97 5.99 0.16
N ILE A 71 -6.72 5.62 -1.10
CA ILE A 71 -7.25 6.35 -2.28
C ILE A 71 -8.77 6.24 -2.38
N GLU A 72 -9.35 5.08 -2.09
CA GLU A 72 -10.81 4.90 -2.06
C GLU A 72 -11.47 5.76 -0.98
N SER A 73 -10.83 5.92 0.17
CA SER A 73 -11.35 6.71 1.30
C SER A 73 -11.31 8.21 1.05
N ASP A 74 -10.34 8.68 0.26
CA ASP A 74 -10.16 10.09 -0.06
C ASP A 74 -9.72 10.26 -1.53
N PRO A 75 -10.70 10.29 -2.45
CA PRO A 75 -10.52 10.55 -3.88
C PRO A 75 -9.64 11.75 -4.24
N ASN A 76 -9.66 12.81 -3.43
CA ASN A 76 -8.97 14.06 -3.75
C ASN A 76 -7.45 13.90 -3.72
N ARG A 77 -6.93 12.86 -3.05
CA ARG A 77 -5.50 12.54 -3.01
C ARG A 77 -4.94 12.15 -4.37
N LEU A 78 -5.74 11.51 -5.21
CA LEU A 78 -5.30 11.14 -6.55
C LEU A 78 -5.02 12.39 -7.40
N LEU A 79 -5.82 13.45 -7.21
CA LEU A 79 -5.71 14.71 -7.95
C LEU A 79 -4.45 15.49 -7.54
N SER A 80 -4.07 15.49 -6.26
CA SER A 80 -2.84 16.15 -5.80
C SER A 80 -1.57 15.45 -6.29
N LEU A 81 -1.63 14.12 -6.46
CA LEU A 81 -0.55 13.32 -7.04
C LEU A 81 -0.42 13.53 -8.56
N ALA A 82 -1.55 13.74 -9.23
CA ALA A 82 -1.64 13.93 -10.68
C ALA A 82 -1.02 15.26 -11.20
N LEU A 83 -1.00 16.32 -10.39
CA LEU A 83 -0.57 17.67 -10.80
C LEU A 83 0.93 17.85 -11.15
N SER A 84 1.75 16.79 -11.18
CA SER A 84 3.19 16.88 -11.53
C SER A 84 3.65 15.92 -12.63
N GLY A 85 2.85 15.80 -13.70
CA GLY A 85 3.40 15.52 -15.03
C GLY A 85 3.36 14.08 -15.54
N VAL A 86 2.95 13.09 -14.74
CA VAL A 86 2.65 11.73 -15.22
C VAL A 86 1.35 11.22 -14.60
N ALA A 87 0.34 12.08 -14.56
CA ALA A 87 -1.04 11.65 -14.37
C ALA A 87 -1.53 11.02 -15.67
N GLN A 88 -1.13 9.79 -15.97
CA GLN A 88 -1.84 9.05 -16.99
C GLN A 88 -3.24 8.73 -16.46
N THR A 89 -4.15 9.68 -16.69
CA THR A 89 -5.52 9.40 -17.14
C THR A 89 -6.43 8.62 -16.19
N TYR A 90 -6.15 8.56 -14.88
CA TYR A 90 -7.14 8.05 -13.94
C TYR A 90 -8.20 9.12 -13.67
N ARG A 91 -9.26 9.14 -14.50
CA ARG A 91 -10.44 9.99 -14.27
C ARG A 91 -11.23 9.56 -13.02
N ASN A 92 -11.00 8.33 -12.54
CA ASN A 92 -11.74 7.72 -11.44
C ASN A 92 -10.76 7.14 -10.38
N PRO A 93 -10.88 7.55 -9.10
CA PRO A 93 -10.12 6.97 -7.99
C PRO A 93 -10.25 5.44 -7.87
N LEU A 94 -11.40 4.88 -8.24
CA LEU A 94 -11.62 3.43 -8.21
C LEU A 94 -10.74 2.70 -9.24
N ASP A 95 -10.53 3.30 -10.41
CA ASP A 95 -9.67 2.71 -11.45
C ASP A 95 -8.20 2.72 -11.00
N ALA A 96 -7.78 3.79 -10.31
CA ALA A 96 -6.45 3.88 -9.73
C ALA A 96 -6.25 2.87 -8.60
N ALA A 97 -7.21 2.75 -7.67
CA ALA A 97 -7.17 1.74 -6.61
C ALA A 97 -7.11 0.33 -7.19
N ALA A 98 -7.91 0.03 -8.22
CA ALA A 98 -7.87 -1.25 -8.92
C ALA A 98 -6.52 -1.49 -9.62
N ALA A 99 -5.94 -0.46 -10.25
CA ALA A 99 -4.61 -0.55 -10.86
C ALA A 99 -3.51 -0.82 -9.82
N ILE A 100 -3.57 -0.17 -8.65
CA ILE A 100 -2.65 -0.41 -7.54
C ILE A 100 -2.75 -1.86 -7.06
N ARG A 101 -3.97 -2.37 -6.84
CA ARG A 101 -4.16 -3.79 -6.45
C ARG A 101 -3.57 -4.74 -7.48
N ARG A 102 -3.81 -4.51 -8.77
CA ARG A 102 -3.22 -5.32 -9.85
C ARG A 102 -1.69 -5.25 -9.85
N GLY A 103 -1.12 -4.05 -9.72
CA GLY A 103 0.34 -3.85 -9.69
C GLY A 103 1.00 -4.40 -8.43
N GLY A 104 0.26 -4.52 -7.32
CA GLY A 104 0.72 -5.07 -6.06
C GLY A 104 0.49 -6.58 -5.88
N ARG A 105 -0.07 -7.27 -6.88
CA ARG A 105 -0.43 -8.70 -6.77
C ARG A 105 0.75 -9.59 -6.37
N TRP A 106 1.96 -9.25 -6.79
CA TRP A 106 3.18 -9.97 -6.42
C TRP A 106 3.41 -10.01 -4.90
N VAL A 107 2.91 -9.03 -4.14
CA VAL A 107 2.99 -9.04 -2.67
C VAL A 107 2.10 -10.15 -2.10
N ASP A 108 0.88 -10.28 -2.61
CA ASP A 108 -0.05 -11.33 -2.21
C ASP A 108 0.48 -12.71 -2.61
N GLU A 109 1.09 -12.84 -3.79
CA GLU A 109 1.78 -14.05 -4.23
C GLU A 109 2.94 -14.40 -3.28
N ARG A 110 3.76 -13.42 -2.89
CA ARG A 110 4.86 -13.62 -1.93
C ARG A 110 4.39 -14.04 -0.54
N ILE A 111 3.26 -13.51 -0.08
CA ILE A 111 2.63 -13.95 1.17
C ILE A 111 2.13 -15.38 1.02
N ALA A 112 1.50 -15.71 -0.11
CA ALA A 112 0.99 -17.06 -0.39
C ALA A 112 2.10 -18.11 -0.48
N GLU A 113 3.29 -17.78 -0.97
CA GLU A 113 4.46 -18.67 -0.94
C GLU A 113 4.83 -19.11 0.49
N VAL A 114 4.59 -18.26 1.48
CA VAL A 114 4.92 -18.53 2.89
C VAL A 114 3.73 -19.17 3.63
N VAL A 115 2.52 -18.70 3.35
CA VAL A 115 1.29 -19.07 4.05
C VAL A 115 0.60 -20.31 3.43
N GLY A 116 0.84 -20.58 2.16
CA GLY A 116 0.21 -21.64 1.38
C GLY A 116 -1.15 -21.28 0.78
N VAL A 117 -1.66 -20.05 0.98
CA VAL A 117 -2.95 -19.59 0.45
C VAL A 117 -2.87 -18.11 0.05
N LEU A 118 -3.65 -17.69 -0.95
CA LEU A 118 -3.71 -16.27 -1.34
C LEU A 118 -4.46 -15.45 -0.29
N PRO A 119 -3.95 -14.28 0.12
CA PRO A 119 -4.64 -13.40 1.07
C PRO A 119 -6.09 -13.05 0.70
N GLY A 120 -6.41 -12.93 -0.60
CA GLY A 120 -7.77 -12.66 -1.07
C GLY A 120 -8.77 -13.80 -0.84
N GLU A 121 -8.29 -15.01 -0.56
CA GLU A 121 -9.10 -16.20 -0.26
C GLU A 121 -9.35 -16.35 1.25
N LEU A 122 -8.57 -15.66 2.07
CA LEU A 122 -8.78 -15.57 3.51
C LEU A 122 -9.90 -14.57 3.77
N ALA A 123 -11.11 -15.08 4.04
CA ALA A 123 -12.27 -14.24 4.34
C ALA A 123 -11.91 -13.18 5.40
N PRO A 124 -12.29 -11.90 5.20
CA PRO A 124 -12.07 -10.87 6.21
C PRO A 124 -12.83 -11.25 7.48
N ARG A 125 -12.07 -11.50 8.56
CA ARG A 125 -12.65 -11.62 9.90
C ARG A 125 -12.88 -10.20 10.40
N PHE A 126 -14.10 -9.70 10.19
CA PHE A 126 -14.58 -8.47 10.82
C PHE A 126 -14.86 -8.70 12.30
#